data_AF-A0A7V4LFB4-F1
#
_entry.id   AF-A0A7V4LFB4-F1
#
_cell.length_a   1.000
_cell.length_b   1.000
_cell.length_c   1.000
_cell.angle_alpha   90.00
_cell.angle_beta   90.00
_cell.angle_gamma   90.00
#
_symmetry.space_group_name_H-M   'P 1'
#
loop_
_entity.id
_entity.type
_entity.pdbx_description
1 polymer ?
#
loop_
_entity_poly.entity_id
_entity_poly.type
_entity_poly.pdbx_seq_one_letter_code
_entity_poly.pdbx_strand_id
1 'polypeptide(L)'
;MSEPWVFGGGILVAGILAFIFIRAGKRKPLTVISVIAEDRNNQGLFHVFGSVTYMPHDSPSYEIQRHYLLDAVKMKIVRGIEQRGAGFDLKSPFAGRCLEHMREVTGLDLAFGKPLKEQALRIVLHRRNESDTTAPEEIEGDALEVFDLSYRRIDRIGWRVRLGGRMHILPTVRASPDVFQTIWLRAERRLLVFYSRMGIFGCGVGLMVVDTGTGAILSNGYFKEN
;
A
#
# COMPACT_ATOMS: atom_id res chain seq x y z
N MET A 1 38.32 -32.08 -22.15
CA MET A 1 38.26 -30.73 -22.75
C MET A 1 36.86 -30.21 -22.50
N SER A 2 36.69 -29.26 -21.58
CA SER A 2 35.39 -28.69 -21.25
C SER A 2 34.99 -27.66 -22.31
N GLU A 3 33.75 -27.77 -22.77
CA GLU A 3 33.21 -26.97 -23.87
C GLU A 3 33.05 -25.48 -23.49
N PRO A 4 33.63 -24.54 -24.26
CA PRO A 4 33.60 -23.10 -23.97
C PRO A 4 32.20 -22.47 -24.04
N TRP A 5 31.21 -23.18 -24.60
CA TRP A 5 29.83 -22.72 -24.79
C TRP A 5 29.04 -22.63 -23.48
N VAL A 6 29.38 -23.45 -22.47
CA VAL A 6 28.71 -23.46 -21.16
C VAL A 6 29.06 -22.20 -20.34
N PHE A 7 30.27 -21.66 -20.52
CA PHE A 7 30.72 -20.44 -19.85
C PHE A 7 30.13 -19.17 -20.48
N GLY A 8 29.97 -19.12 -21.81
CA GLY A 8 29.38 -17.98 -22.51
C GLY A 8 27.90 -17.75 -22.18
N GLY A 9 27.12 -18.84 -22.08
CA GLY A 9 25.71 -18.78 -21.68
C GLY A 9 25.51 -18.30 -20.24
N GLY A 10 26.36 -18.74 -19.32
CA GLY A 10 26.33 -18.31 -17.92
C GLY A 10 26.62 -16.82 -17.73
N ILE A 11 27.60 -16.28 -18.47
CA ILE A 11 27.95 -14.84 -18.45
C ILE A 11 26.84 -13.99 -19.05
N LEU A 12 26.19 -14.45 -20.13
CA LEU A 12 25.05 -13.75 -20.74
C LEU A 12 23.85 -13.70 -19.79
N VAL A 13 23.50 -14.82 -19.15
CA VAL A 13 22.41 -14.87 -18.15
C VAL A 13 22.74 -14.01 -16.94
N ALA A 14 23.97 -14.07 -16.42
CA ALA A 14 24.40 -13.21 -15.32
C ALA A 14 24.39 -11.72 -15.70
N GLY A 15 24.79 -11.38 -16.93
CA GLY A 15 24.76 -10.01 -17.46
C GLY A 15 23.33 -9.48 -17.65
N ILE A 16 22.41 -10.31 -18.17
CA ILE A 16 20.99 -9.97 -18.29
C ILE A 16 20.37 -9.80 -16.91
N LEU A 17 20.63 -10.71 -15.96
CA LEU A 17 20.16 -10.61 -14.59
C LEU A 17 20.71 -9.35 -13.92
N ALA A 18 22.02 -9.09 -14.01
CA ALA A 18 22.65 -7.88 -13.47
C ALA A 18 22.06 -6.61 -14.09
N PHE A 19 21.81 -6.59 -15.40
CA PHE A 19 21.16 -5.48 -16.09
C PHE A 19 19.72 -5.27 -15.60
N ILE A 20 18.94 -6.34 -15.44
CA ILE A 20 17.58 -6.29 -14.86
C ILE A 20 17.65 -5.76 -13.42
N PHE A 21 18.58 -6.23 -12.59
CA PHE A 21 18.75 -5.76 -11.21
C PHE A 21 19.20 -4.28 -11.13
N ILE A 22 20.10 -3.84 -12.02
CA ILE A 22 20.56 -2.44 -12.10
C ILE A 22 19.43 -1.52 -12.56
N ARG A 23 18.63 -1.95 -13.55
CA ARG A 23 17.51 -1.16 -14.08
C ARG A 23 16.31 -1.14 -13.13
N ALA A 24 16.05 -2.24 -12.41
CA ALA A 24 15.03 -2.32 -11.36
C ALA A 24 15.40 -1.46 -10.13
N GLY A 25 16.69 -1.33 -9.82
CA GLY A 25 17.15 -0.54 -8.67
C GLY A 25 16.97 0.99 -8.82
N LYS A 26 16.71 1.50 -10.03
CA LYS A 26 16.66 2.95 -10.30
C LYS A 26 15.27 3.49 -10.68
N ARG A 27 14.25 2.63 -10.71
CA ARG A 27 12.84 3.02 -10.89
C ARG A 27 12.10 2.59 -9.65
N LYS A 28 11.89 3.50 -8.70
CA LYS A 28 11.05 3.24 -7.52
C LYS A 28 9.71 3.92 -7.76
N PRO A 29 8.69 3.22 -8.29
CA PRO A 29 7.35 3.78 -8.34
C PRO A 29 6.93 4.10 -6.91
N LEU A 30 6.59 5.35 -6.62
CA LEU A 30 6.06 5.72 -5.31
C LEU A 30 4.55 5.57 -5.39
N THR A 31 4.02 4.44 -4.89
CA THR A 31 2.57 4.27 -4.73
C THR A 31 2.12 5.07 -3.52
N VAL A 32 1.22 6.01 -3.71
CA VAL A 32 0.55 6.79 -2.67
C VAL A 32 -0.90 6.36 -2.60
N ILE A 33 -1.43 6.21 -1.38
CA ILE A 33 -2.88 6.07 -1.16
C ILE A 33 -3.40 7.46 -0.84
N SER A 34 -4.27 8.00 -1.69
CA SER A 34 -4.70 9.39 -1.65
C SER A 34 -6.02 9.56 -0.91
N VAL A 35 -7.01 8.73 -1.23
CA VAL A 35 -8.36 8.81 -0.66
C VAL A 35 -8.92 7.41 -0.48
N ILE A 36 -9.56 7.18 0.67
CA ILE A 36 -10.43 6.03 0.86
C ILE A 36 -11.82 6.54 1.25
N ALA A 37 -12.83 6.05 0.57
CA ALA A 37 -14.24 6.34 0.84
C ALA A 37 -15.02 5.04 0.95
N GLU A 38 -15.88 4.92 1.95
CA GLU A 38 -16.85 3.82 1.99
C GLU A 38 -17.89 4.02 0.88
N ASP A 39 -18.36 2.93 0.28
CA ASP A 39 -19.50 2.99 -0.62
C ASP A 39 -20.78 3.30 0.18
N ARG A 40 -21.57 4.25 -0.32
CA ARG A 40 -22.78 4.72 0.35
C ARG A 40 -23.89 3.67 0.38
N ASN A 41 -23.96 2.85 -0.66
CA ASN A 41 -25.07 1.92 -0.89
C ASN A 41 -24.74 0.51 -0.38
N ASN A 42 -23.46 0.18 -0.25
CA ASN A 42 -22.96 -1.16 0.02
C ASN A 42 -21.93 -1.10 1.16
N GLN A 43 -22.41 -1.22 2.41
CA GLN A 43 -21.56 -1.22 3.60
C GLN A 43 -20.45 -2.27 3.51
N GLY A 44 -19.26 -1.91 4.00
CA GLY A 44 -18.08 -2.79 3.92
C GLY A 44 -17.41 -2.84 2.53
N LEU A 45 -17.91 -2.09 1.55
CA LEU A 45 -17.17 -1.80 0.32
C LEU A 45 -16.44 -0.46 0.45
N PHE A 46 -15.18 -0.42 0.04
CA PHE A 46 -14.33 0.77 0.12
C PHE A 46 -13.73 1.08 -1.25
N HIS A 47 -13.91 2.31 -1.70
CA HIS A 47 -13.22 2.87 -2.85
C HIS A 47 -11.88 3.41 -2.40
N VAL A 48 -10.81 2.80 -2.89
CA VAL A 48 -9.43 3.20 -2.60
C VAL A 48 -8.87 3.86 -3.85
N PHE A 49 -8.54 5.14 -3.72
CA PHE A 49 -7.86 5.91 -4.74
C PHE A 49 -6.42 6.15 -4.33
N GLY A 50 -5.52 5.95 -5.27
CA GLY A 50 -4.11 6.22 -5.10
C GLY A 50 -3.48 6.67 -6.39
N SER A 51 -2.20 6.97 -6.33
CA SER A 51 -1.40 7.25 -7.50
C SER A 51 -0.07 6.51 -7.43
N VAL A 52 0.54 6.29 -8.58
CA VAL A 52 1.92 5.84 -8.68
C VAL A 52 2.71 6.86 -9.47
N THR A 53 3.73 7.44 -8.85
CA THR A 53 4.66 8.35 -9.52
C THR A 53 5.76 7.54 -10.19
N TYR A 54 5.88 7.68 -11.51
CA TYR A 54 6.97 7.12 -12.30
C TYR A 54 8.00 8.21 -12.58
N MET A 55 9.27 7.88 -12.34
CA MET A 55 10.41 8.76 -12.63
C MET A 55 11.31 8.10 -13.70
N PRO A 56 11.06 8.37 -14.99
CA PRO A 56 11.93 7.91 -16.07
C PRO A 56 13.29 8.64 -16.04
N HIS A 57 14.31 8.06 -16.66
CA HIS A 57 15.66 8.67 -16.69
C HIS A 57 15.75 9.91 -17.59
N ASP A 58 15.04 9.88 -18.72
CA ASP A 58 15.22 10.87 -19.79
C ASP A 58 13.92 11.63 -20.11
N SER A 59 12.93 11.58 -19.21
CA SER A 59 11.67 12.30 -19.40
C SER A 59 11.13 12.81 -18.07
N PRO A 60 10.24 13.82 -18.07
CA PRO A 60 9.55 14.27 -16.87
C PRO A 60 8.88 13.11 -16.14
N SER A 61 8.82 13.22 -14.82
CA SER A 61 8.02 12.32 -14.01
C SER A 61 6.54 12.45 -14.40
N TYR A 62 5.81 11.35 -14.26
CA TYR A 62 4.37 11.35 -14.46
C TYR A 62 3.68 10.49 -13.41
N GLU A 63 2.45 10.84 -13.11
CA GLU A 63 1.60 10.13 -12.16
C GLU A 63 0.51 9.36 -12.88
N ILE A 64 0.26 8.14 -12.43
CA ILE A 64 -0.89 7.34 -12.81
C ILE A 64 -1.81 7.23 -11.60
N GLN A 65 -2.99 7.84 -11.69
CA GLN A 65 -4.08 7.67 -10.73
C GLN A 65 -4.75 6.33 -10.94
N ARG A 66 -5.22 5.75 -9.84
CA ARG A 66 -5.81 4.42 -9.83
C ARG A 66 -6.97 4.35 -8.88
N HIS A 67 -7.91 3.49 -9.23
CA HIS A 67 -9.04 3.13 -8.41
C HIS A 67 -9.03 1.64 -8.11
N TYR A 68 -9.35 1.28 -6.87
CA TYR A 68 -9.64 -0.09 -6.46
C TYR A 68 -10.94 -0.10 -5.66
N LEU A 69 -11.72 -1.16 -5.83
CA LEU A 69 -12.87 -1.46 -4.97
C LEU A 69 -12.50 -2.62 -4.04
N LEU A 70 -12.45 -2.35 -2.74
CA LEU A 70 -12.23 -3.35 -1.70
C LEU A 70 -13.57 -3.82 -1.14
N ASP A 71 -13.79 -5.11 -1.12
CA ASP A 71 -14.81 -5.79 -0.32
C ASP A 71 -14.14 -6.30 0.97
N ALA A 72 -14.38 -5.59 2.08
CA ALA A 72 -13.79 -5.92 3.38
C ALA A 72 -14.43 -7.14 4.05
N VAL A 73 -15.62 -7.56 3.60
CA VAL A 73 -16.29 -8.76 4.10
C VAL A 73 -15.69 -9.99 3.44
N LYS A 74 -15.54 -9.97 2.11
CA LYS A 74 -14.98 -11.08 1.32
C LYS A 74 -13.46 -11.03 1.23
N MET A 75 -12.83 -10.00 1.78
CA MET A 75 -11.39 -9.76 1.68
C MET A 75 -10.88 -9.75 0.24
N LYS A 76 -11.69 -9.21 -0.68
CA LYS A 76 -11.40 -9.21 -2.12
C LYS A 76 -11.21 -7.78 -2.60
N ILE A 77 -10.20 -7.54 -3.43
CA ILE A 77 -10.05 -6.28 -4.16
C ILE A 77 -10.32 -6.51 -5.64
N VAL A 78 -11.05 -5.57 -6.23
CA VAL A 78 -11.30 -5.47 -7.67
C VAL A 78 -10.55 -4.24 -8.18
N ARG A 79 -9.65 -4.43 -9.14
CA ARG A 79 -8.92 -3.33 -9.79
C ARG A 79 -9.87 -2.58 -10.71
N GLY A 80 -9.87 -1.25 -10.60
CA GLY A 80 -10.64 -0.37 -11.47
C GLY A 80 -9.81 0.28 -12.55
N ILE A 81 -10.23 1.48 -12.92
CA ILE A 81 -9.62 2.23 -14.01
C ILE A 81 -8.34 2.91 -13.51
N GLU A 82 -7.43 3.13 -14.45
CA GLU A 82 -6.24 3.94 -14.27
C GLU A 82 -6.21 5.09 -15.28
N GLN A 83 -5.64 6.22 -14.88
CA GLN A 83 -5.50 7.37 -15.76
C GLN A 83 -4.22 8.14 -15.43
N ARG A 84 -3.57 8.69 -16.45
CA ARG A 84 -2.54 9.72 -16.21
C ARG A 84 -3.16 10.99 -15.61
N GLY A 85 -2.51 11.50 -14.58
CA GLY A 85 -2.92 12.72 -13.89
C GLY A 85 -2.30 12.79 -12.51
N ALA A 86 -2.22 14.00 -11.95
CA ALA A 86 -1.70 14.24 -10.60
C ALA A 86 -2.82 14.76 -9.69
N GLY A 87 -2.82 14.29 -8.43
CA GLY A 87 -3.82 14.66 -7.42
C GLY A 87 -5.22 14.10 -7.68
N PHE A 88 -5.93 13.69 -6.62
CA PHE A 88 -7.24 13.07 -6.74
C PHE A 88 -8.33 13.82 -5.96
N ASP A 89 -9.48 14.02 -6.60
CA ASP A 89 -10.73 14.51 -6.01
C ASP A 89 -11.87 13.55 -6.38
N LEU A 90 -12.71 13.19 -5.39
CA LEU A 90 -13.92 12.38 -5.58
C LEU A 90 -14.95 13.06 -6.49
N LYS A 91 -14.87 14.38 -6.67
CA LYS A 91 -15.72 15.13 -7.61
C LYS A 91 -15.16 15.15 -9.04
N SER A 92 -13.98 14.57 -9.27
CA SER A 92 -13.35 14.57 -10.58
C SER A 92 -14.13 13.69 -11.58
N PRO A 93 -14.07 13.99 -12.89
CA PRO A 93 -14.62 13.11 -13.92
C PRO A 93 -14.02 11.70 -13.91
N PHE A 94 -12.79 11.55 -13.42
CA PHE A 94 -12.16 10.23 -13.25
C PHE A 94 -12.89 9.38 -12.20
N ALA A 95 -13.31 9.99 -11.09
CA ALA A 95 -14.07 9.30 -10.05
C ALA A 95 -15.43 8.79 -10.60
N GLY A 96 -16.13 9.61 -11.39
CA GLY A 96 -17.38 9.20 -12.05
C GLY A 96 -17.21 7.97 -12.95
N ARG A 97 -16.19 7.99 -13.83
CA ARG A 97 -15.87 6.83 -14.68
C ARG A 97 -15.54 5.57 -13.88
N CYS A 98 -14.84 5.72 -12.75
CA CYS A 98 -14.53 4.59 -11.88
C CYS A 98 -15.79 3.94 -11.29
N LEU A 99 -16.79 4.75 -10.90
CA LEU A 99 -18.08 4.21 -10.45
C LEU A 99 -18.79 3.47 -11.58
N GLU A 100 -18.93 4.09 -12.75
CA GLU A 100 -19.60 3.49 -13.90
C GLU A 100 -18.98 2.13 -14.26
N HIS A 101 -17.66 2.10 -14.41
CA HIS A 101 -16.96 0.86 -14.72
C HIS A 101 -17.11 -0.20 -13.62
N MET A 102 -17.05 0.19 -12.34
CA MET A 102 -17.25 -0.78 -11.26
C MET A 102 -18.68 -1.30 -11.19
N ARG A 103 -19.68 -0.47 -11.50
CA ARG A 103 -21.07 -0.90 -11.60
C ARG A 103 -21.20 -1.97 -12.70
N GLU A 104 -20.57 -1.78 -13.85
CA GLU A 104 -20.53 -2.78 -14.92
C GLU A 104 -19.83 -4.08 -14.51
N VAL A 105 -18.67 -3.96 -13.83
CA VAL A 105 -17.86 -5.13 -13.43
C VAL A 105 -18.52 -5.92 -12.29
N THR A 106 -19.17 -5.25 -11.35
CA THR A 106 -19.70 -5.89 -10.13
C THR A 106 -21.20 -6.13 -10.16
N GLY A 107 -21.93 -5.43 -11.03
CA GLY A 107 -23.40 -5.42 -11.06
C GLY A 107 -24.04 -4.69 -9.88
N LEU A 108 -23.26 -4.00 -9.04
CA LEU A 108 -23.75 -3.29 -7.86
C LEU A 108 -24.05 -1.83 -8.18
N ASP A 109 -25.03 -1.23 -7.50
CA ASP A 109 -25.23 0.22 -7.53
C ASP A 109 -24.27 0.91 -6.56
N LEU A 110 -23.18 1.45 -7.10
CA LEU A 110 -22.10 2.04 -6.32
C LEU A 110 -22.18 3.57 -6.28
N ALA A 111 -21.87 4.17 -5.14
CA ALA A 111 -21.82 5.61 -4.96
C ALA A 111 -20.82 5.97 -3.86
N PHE A 112 -20.00 7.00 -4.07
CA PHE A 112 -19.05 7.43 -3.04
C PHE A 112 -19.76 7.97 -1.80
N GLY A 113 -19.43 7.41 -0.65
CA GLY A 113 -19.66 8.03 0.65
C GLY A 113 -18.64 9.14 0.94
N LYS A 114 -18.59 9.56 2.21
CA LYS A 114 -17.60 10.55 2.65
C LYS A 114 -16.20 9.93 2.73
N PRO A 115 -15.13 10.69 2.41
CA PRO A 115 -13.76 10.26 2.71
C PRO A 115 -13.61 9.91 4.20
N LEU A 116 -12.95 8.80 4.49
CA LEU A 116 -12.82 8.28 5.85
C LEU A 116 -11.63 8.88 6.62
N LYS A 117 -11.29 10.15 6.39
CA LYS A 117 -10.13 10.81 7.02
C LYS A 117 -10.24 10.88 8.55
N GLU A 118 -11.46 11.00 9.08
CA GLU A 118 -11.71 11.10 10.53
C GLU A 118 -11.67 9.75 11.26
N GLN A 119 -11.75 8.64 10.52
CA GLN A 119 -11.68 7.29 11.09
C GLN A 119 -10.26 6.71 11.09
N ALA A 120 -9.27 7.51 10.67
CA ALA A 120 -7.88 7.10 10.64
C ALA A 120 -7.32 7.00 12.06
N LEU A 121 -6.71 5.85 12.37
CA LEU A 121 -5.87 5.70 13.54
C LEU A 121 -4.57 6.51 13.32
N ARG A 122 -4.10 7.24 14.35
CA ARG A 122 -2.83 7.97 14.28
C ARG A 122 -1.71 7.01 13.86
N ILE A 123 -0.89 7.44 12.89
CA ILE A 123 0.28 6.68 12.44
C ILE A 123 1.52 7.39 12.96
N VAL A 124 2.40 6.66 13.65
CA VAL A 124 3.70 7.16 14.14
C VAL A 124 4.80 6.41 13.39
N LEU A 125 5.63 7.15 12.67
CA LEU A 125 6.73 6.60 11.88
C LEU A 125 8.02 6.73 12.68
N HIS A 126 8.67 5.61 12.97
CA HIS A 126 9.96 5.54 13.64
C HIS A 126 11.04 5.31 12.59
N ARG A 127 11.81 6.36 12.28
CA ARG A 127 12.89 6.31 11.28
C ARG A 127 14.24 6.06 11.95
N ARG A 128 15.06 5.22 11.31
CA ARG A 128 16.35 4.79 11.86
C ARG A 128 17.40 5.91 12.00
N ASN A 129 17.27 7.00 11.25
CA ASN A 129 18.21 8.13 11.29
C ASN A 129 17.77 9.27 12.24
N GLU A 130 16.61 9.15 12.88
CA GLU A 130 16.25 9.99 14.03
C GLU A 130 16.95 9.37 15.24
N SER A 131 18.03 10.02 15.64
CA SER A 131 19.10 9.51 16.48
C SER A 131 18.63 8.89 17.80
N ASP A 132 19.39 7.89 18.26
CA ASP A 132 19.45 7.29 19.62
C ASP A 132 19.58 8.33 20.77
N THR A 133 19.49 9.63 20.49
CA THR A 133 19.62 10.75 21.43
C THR A 133 18.28 11.32 21.88
N THR A 134 17.17 10.94 21.25
CA THR A 134 15.83 11.38 21.65
C THR A 134 15.12 10.20 22.29
N ALA A 135 14.73 10.33 23.56
CA ALA A 135 13.85 9.35 24.18
C ALA A 135 12.62 9.17 23.26
N PRO A 136 12.19 7.93 22.98
CA PRO A 136 11.04 7.70 22.12
C PRO A 136 9.87 8.52 22.68
N GLU A 137 9.29 9.38 21.84
CA GLU A 137 8.17 10.22 22.21
C GLU A 137 7.10 9.35 22.89
N GLU A 138 6.60 9.77 24.05
CA GLU A 138 5.57 9.02 24.75
C GLU A 138 4.29 9.10 23.92
N ILE A 139 3.96 8.00 23.23
CA ILE A 139 2.77 7.95 22.38
C ILE A 139 1.56 7.74 23.28
N GLU A 140 0.90 8.84 23.61
CA GLU A 140 -0.40 8.83 24.26
C GLU A 140 -1.50 8.36 23.30
N GLY A 141 -2.33 7.43 23.78
CA GLY A 141 -3.52 6.95 23.07
C GLY A 141 -3.27 5.84 22.04
N ASP A 142 -4.26 5.64 21.18
CA ASP A 142 -4.26 4.56 20.21
C ASP A 142 -3.50 4.97 18.93
N ALA A 143 -2.60 4.10 18.47
CA ALA A 143 -1.74 4.40 17.33
C ALA A 143 -1.30 3.14 16.58
N LEU A 144 -1.09 3.28 15.27
CA LEU A 144 -0.27 2.36 14.49
C LEU A 144 1.15 2.91 14.47
N GLU A 145 2.08 2.19 15.07
CA GLU A 145 3.49 2.56 15.01
C GLU A 145 4.18 1.73 13.93
N VAL A 146 4.90 2.38 13.03
CA VAL A 146 5.63 1.75 11.93
C VAL A 146 7.12 2.03 12.11
N PHE A 147 7.93 0.98 12.07
CA PHE A 147 9.37 1.01 12.24
C PHE A 147 10.04 0.71 10.93
N ASP A 148 10.89 1.63 10.46
CA ASP A 148 11.73 1.36 9.29
C ASP A 148 12.86 0.39 9.66
N LEU A 149 12.76 -0.85 9.21
CA LEU A 149 13.76 -1.91 9.42
C LEU A 149 14.68 -2.08 8.19
N SER A 150 14.64 -1.16 7.23
CA SER A 150 15.33 -1.30 5.95
C SER A 150 16.85 -1.29 6.15
N TYR A 151 17.46 -2.49 6.13
CA TYR A 151 18.91 -2.63 6.12
C TYR A 151 19.41 -2.76 4.68
N ARG A 152 20.16 -1.75 4.22
CA ARG A 152 20.97 -1.74 2.99
C ARG A 152 20.31 -1.99 1.63
N ARG A 153 19.03 -2.39 1.50
CA ARG A 153 18.25 -2.48 0.23
C ARG A 153 16.90 -3.20 0.31
N ILE A 154 16.55 -3.84 1.43
CA ILE A 154 15.27 -4.55 1.56
C ILE A 154 14.32 -3.66 2.36
N ASP A 155 13.34 -3.07 1.69
CA ASP A 155 12.27 -2.30 2.31
C ASP A 155 11.48 -3.27 3.20
N ARG A 156 11.80 -3.29 4.49
CA ARG A 156 11.10 -4.07 5.51
C ARG A 156 10.63 -3.09 6.56
N ILE A 157 9.38 -3.24 6.94
CA ILE A 157 8.82 -2.51 8.06
C ILE A 157 8.54 -3.49 9.20
N GLY A 158 8.80 -3.04 10.41
CA GLY A 158 8.15 -3.55 11.62
C GLY A 158 6.95 -2.66 11.91
N TRP A 159 5.97 -3.17 12.62
CA TRP A 159 4.83 -2.37 13.03
C TRP A 159 4.15 -3.00 14.25
N ARG A 160 3.55 -2.14 15.06
CA ARG A 160 2.73 -2.54 16.21
C ARG A 160 1.51 -1.63 16.31
N VAL A 161 0.43 -2.16 16.83
CA VAL A 161 -0.79 -1.39 17.09
C VAL A 161 -0.93 -1.24 18.60
N ARG A 162 -1.14 0.01 19.04
CA ARG A 162 -1.51 0.36 20.41
C ARG A 162 -3.00 0.64 20.43
N LEU A 163 -3.74 -0.13 21.22
CA LEU A 163 -5.20 -0.03 21.34
C LEU A 163 -5.60 -0.20 22.81
N GLY A 164 -6.28 0.78 23.39
CA GLY A 164 -6.75 0.75 24.78
C GLY A 164 -5.63 0.47 25.79
N GLY A 165 -4.43 1.01 25.55
CA GLY A 165 -3.24 0.79 26.39
C GLY A 165 -2.54 -0.56 26.21
N ARG A 166 -3.04 -1.44 25.32
CA ARG A 166 -2.38 -2.70 24.96
C ARG A 166 -1.56 -2.55 23.71
N MET A 167 -0.43 -3.26 23.65
CA MET A 167 0.47 -3.28 22.50
C MET A 167 0.40 -4.63 21.79
N HIS A 168 0.21 -4.59 20.47
CA HIS A 168 0.14 -5.77 19.62
C HIS A 168 1.20 -5.68 18.52
N ILE A 169 2.17 -6.60 18.53
CA ILE A 169 3.24 -6.64 17.54
C ILE A 169 2.74 -7.41 16.31
N LEU A 170 2.88 -6.80 15.14
CA LEU A 170 2.46 -7.39 13.87
C LEU A 170 3.67 -7.97 13.11
N PRO A 171 3.50 -9.00 12.27
CA PRO A 171 4.57 -9.58 11.46
C PRO A 171 5.13 -8.56 10.49
N THR A 172 6.44 -8.58 10.30
CA THR A 172 7.12 -7.68 9.37
C THR A 172 6.64 -7.90 7.93
N VAL A 173 6.43 -6.83 7.18
CA VAL A 173 6.10 -6.90 5.75
C VAL A 173 7.10 -6.11 4.91
N ARG A 174 7.08 -6.35 3.60
CA ARG A 174 7.78 -5.50 2.64
C ARG A 174 6.88 -4.35 2.23
N ALA A 175 7.22 -3.14 2.64
CA ALA A 175 6.43 -1.96 2.39
C ALA A 175 7.31 -0.71 2.40
N SER A 176 6.81 0.36 1.78
CA SER A 176 7.37 1.68 1.99
C SER A 176 6.96 2.19 3.38
N PRO A 177 7.89 2.69 4.21
CA PRO A 177 7.58 3.26 5.52
C PRO A 177 6.73 4.54 5.42
N ASP A 178 6.64 5.16 4.24
CA ASP A 178 6.04 6.48 4.07
C ASP A 178 4.58 6.45 3.57
N VAL A 179 4.01 5.27 3.34
CA VAL A 179 2.68 5.17 2.73
C VAL A 179 1.83 4.17 3.50
N PHE A 180 1.19 4.69 4.54
CA PHE A 180 0.16 3.99 5.30
C PHE A 180 -1.09 4.83 5.36
N GLN A 181 -2.22 4.15 5.28
CA GLN A 181 -3.51 4.73 5.65
C GLN A 181 -4.29 3.70 6.44
N THR A 182 -4.97 4.15 7.47
CA THR A 182 -5.75 3.28 8.36
C THR A 182 -7.22 3.67 8.31
N ILE A 183 -8.09 2.69 8.50
CA ILE A 183 -9.51 2.90 8.77
C ILE A 183 -9.88 2.08 9.99
N TRP A 184 -10.35 2.74 11.03
CA TRP A 184 -10.83 2.07 12.23
C TRP A 184 -12.35 1.91 12.21
N LEU A 185 -12.78 0.71 11.87
CA LEU A 185 -14.18 0.27 11.91
C LEU A 185 -14.52 -0.16 13.34
N ARG A 186 -14.84 0.83 14.19
CA ARG A 186 -15.06 0.63 15.64
C ARG A 186 -16.18 -0.37 15.94
N ALA A 187 -17.30 -0.29 15.22
CA ALA A 187 -18.45 -1.17 15.42
C ALA A 187 -18.10 -2.64 15.17
N GLU A 188 -17.20 -2.90 14.22
CA GLU A 188 -16.79 -4.25 13.83
C GLU A 188 -15.53 -4.72 14.55
N ARG A 189 -14.94 -3.87 15.41
CA ARG A 189 -13.65 -4.11 16.07
C ARG A 189 -12.54 -4.45 15.08
N ARG A 190 -12.49 -3.74 13.95
CA ARG A 190 -11.50 -3.97 12.88
C ARG A 190 -10.72 -2.71 12.57
N LEU A 191 -9.41 -2.88 12.40
CA LEU A 191 -8.52 -1.88 11.85
C LEU A 191 -8.06 -2.37 10.48
N LEU A 192 -8.44 -1.64 9.44
CA LEU A 192 -7.90 -1.83 8.10
C LEU A 192 -6.64 -1.00 7.98
N VAL A 193 -5.53 -1.63 7.59
CA VAL A 193 -4.24 -0.99 7.36
C VAL A 193 -3.87 -1.18 5.90
N PHE A 194 -3.92 -0.09 5.15
CA PHE A 194 -3.48 -0.03 3.77
C PHE A 194 -2.03 0.44 3.74
N TYR A 195 -1.22 -0.21 2.92
CA TYR A 195 0.19 0.12 2.80
C TYR A 195 0.67 -0.02 1.36
N SER A 196 1.66 0.78 0.98
CA SER A 196 2.37 0.56 -0.28
C SER A 196 3.35 -0.60 -0.12
N ARG A 197 3.21 -1.65 -0.93
CA ARG A 197 4.16 -2.75 -0.98
C ARG A 197 5.11 -2.58 -2.15
N MET A 198 6.40 -2.41 -1.85
CA MET A 198 7.48 -2.39 -2.84
C MET A 198 8.07 -3.79 -3.02
N GLY A 199 8.28 -4.18 -4.27
CA GLY A 199 8.91 -5.44 -4.63
C GLY A 199 9.79 -5.31 -5.87
N ILE A 200 10.66 -6.30 -6.07
CA ILE A 200 11.57 -6.38 -7.23
C ILE A 200 10.80 -6.38 -8.56
N PHE A 201 9.56 -6.88 -8.55
CA PHE A 201 8.72 -7.07 -9.74
C PHE A 201 7.51 -6.13 -9.80
N GLY A 202 7.46 -5.08 -8.97
CA GLY A 202 6.35 -4.12 -9.02
C GLY A 202 6.04 -3.47 -7.68
N CYS A 203 5.22 -2.42 -7.74
CA CYS A 203 4.60 -1.81 -6.59
C CYS A 203 3.15 -2.30 -6.47
N GLY A 204 2.44 -1.90 -5.42
CA GLY A 204 1.03 -2.21 -5.28
C GLY A 204 0.53 -1.86 -3.90
N VAL A 205 -0.75 -2.13 -3.66
CA VAL A 205 -1.40 -1.87 -2.38
C VAL A 205 -1.46 -3.19 -1.60
N GLY A 206 -1.02 -3.16 -0.35
CA GLY A 206 -1.27 -4.19 0.63
C GLY A 206 -2.42 -3.79 1.54
N LEU A 207 -3.17 -4.79 1.99
CA LEU A 207 -4.22 -4.63 3.00
C LEU A 207 -3.98 -5.63 4.12
N MET A 208 -3.91 -5.12 5.33
CA MET A 208 -3.94 -5.92 6.55
C MET A 208 -5.19 -5.58 7.35
N VAL A 209 -5.85 -6.60 7.88
CA VAL A 209 -7.01 -6.45 8.77
C VAL A 209 -6.63 -6.96 10.13
N VAL A 210 -6.71 -6.09 11.12
CA VAL A 210 -6.37 -6.39 12.52
C VAL A 210 -7.64 -6.34 13.34
N ASP A 211 -7.88 -7.38 14.14
CA ASP A 211 -8.90 -7.38 15.18
C ASP A 211 -8.45 -6.45 16.31
N THR A 212 -9.23 -5.41 16.61
CA THR A 212 -8.84 -4.38 17.59
C THR A 212 -9.08 -4.82 19.03
N GLY A 213 -9.73 -5.96 19.26
CA GLY A 213 -9.93 -6.52 20.60
C GLY A 213 -8.78 -7.40 21.08
N THR A 214 -8.16 -8.12 20.15
CA THR A 214 -7.14 -9.14 20.38
C THR A 214 -5.79 -8.78 19.78
N GLY A 215 -5.77 -7.85 18.81
CA GLY A 215 -4.62 -7.53 17.98
C GLY A 215 -4.27 -8.61 16.95
N ALA A 216 -5.13 -9.63 16.79
CA ALA A 216 -4.90 -10.70 15.83
C ALA A 216 -5.03 -10.20 14.39
N ILE A 217 -4.19 -10.72 13.50
CA ILE A 217 -4.35 -10.47 12.06
C ILE A 217 -5.42 -11.40 11.54
N LEU A 218 -6.53 -10.82 11.12
CA LEU A 218 -7.65 -11.55 10.51
C LEU A 218 -7.35 -11.86 9.04
N SER A 219 -6.63 -10.98 8.36
CA SER A 219 -6.22 -11.18 6.97
C SER A 219 -5.04 -10.29 6.60
N ASN A 220 -4.18 -10.77 5.70
CA ASN A 220 -3.10 -9.98 5.09
C ASN A 220 -3.00 -10.36 3.62
N GLY A 221 -3.39 -9.44 2.75
CA GLY A 221 -3.39 -9.60 1.30
C GLY A 221 -2.47 -8.58 0.63
N TYR A 222 -1.90 -8.98 -0.50
CA TYR A 222 -1.18 -8.07 -1.38
C TYR A 222 -1.68 -8.21 -2.80
N PHE A 223 -1.85 -7.06 -3.44
CA PHE A 223 -2.39 -6.94 -4.78
C PHE A 223 -1.25 -6.40 -5.66
N LYS A 224 -0.66 -7.30 -6.46
CA LYS A 224 0.40 -6.95 -7.41
C LYS A 224 -0.14 -6.04 -8.51
N GLU A 225 0.68 -5.07 -8.90
CA GLU A 225 0.59 -4.49 -10.24
C GLU A 225 0.95 -5.58 -11.27
N ASN A 226 0.02 -5.89 -12.17
CA ASN A 226 0.31 -6.64 -13.40
C ASN A 226 0.81 -5.68 -14.47
#